data_AF-A0A9C8V985-F1
#
_entry.id   AF-A0A9C8V985-F1
#
_cell.length_a   1.000
_cell.length_b   1.000
_cell.length_c   1.000
_cell.angle_alpha   90.00
_cell.angle_beta   90.00
_cell.angle_gamma   90.00
#
_symmetry.space_group_name_H-M   'P 1'
#
loop_
_entity.id
_entity.type
_entity.pdbx_description
1 polymer ?
#
loop_
_entity_poly.entity_id
_entity_poly.type
_entity_poly.pdbx_seq_one_letter_code
_entity_poly.pdbx_strand_id
1 'polypeptide(L)'
;MPLVAQDDEEEEREPIEFPSSLDEKLSTLTEEEMEFLRTGPTRRFASTPELLIEALEKRTAAQVRAYVDAMIWVTQEQEFQEGEDLDHIPLNTDSPDFNAYAVRRPRSFDPDREPGPIDLSRYGGRSGIPTFAGAPIALTPEDLVAGEVDVAIVGAPLNMGSGWRGAQHGPLALRLIGRVGGNDQYTQISPSRELNIVDYGDIAIDQDSTERSMQHVREVVREIAETGAVPFIVGGDHSLEYPNVAALVDVYGEDNLSVIHFDAHYDVGRDRAHFIDHGQPIYRLLADGHIKGGDYIQVGLRSGSPSESGYKWMREQGFKYHSMAEVERYGWDYVLERILSEAKADGRKLHISFDVDVLDPSYIAGTGTPVSGGLTPREAIPIIRKLCAQQEVVGFDIVEIAPEIDPTYVTNLHSAAIVQACLIGISMRKLGHDPDYLNPVTIDHAQDNYHEENPL
;
A
#
# COMPACT_ATOMS: atom_id res chain seq x y z
N MET A 1 -12.49 -13.17 -18.76
CA MET A 1 -11.51 -14.27 -18.91
C MET A 1 -11.01 -14.59 -17.52
N PRO A 2 -10.83 -15.86 -17.13
CA PRO A 2 -10.28 -16.16 -15.83
C PRO A 2 -8.86 -15.58 -15.79
N LEU A 3 -8.62 -14.69 -14.83
CA LEU A 3 -7.33 -14.08 -14.55
C LEU A 3 -6.51 -15.13 -13.80
N VAL A 4 -5.92 -16.08 -14.53
CA VAL A 4 -4.92 -17.00 -13.99
C VAL A 4 -3.63 -16.61 -14.67
N ALA A 5 -2.64 -16.25 -13.89
CA ALA A 5 -1.29 -16.28 -14.39
C ALA A 5 -0.46 -16.80 -13.24
N GLN A 6 0.03 -18.02 -13.41
CA GLN A 6 0.94 -18.66 -12.48
C GLN A 6 2.16 -17.77 -12.28
N ASP A 7 2.97 -18.05 -11.26
CA ASP A 7 4.33 -17.53 -11.22
C ASP A 7 5.08 -18.12 -12.44
N ASP A 8 4.94 -17.47 -13.59
CA ASP A 8 5.27 -17.98 -14.93
C ASP A 8 6.78 -18.21 -15.14
N GLU A 9 7.62 -17.94 -14.13
CA GLU A 9 9.07 -18.16 -14.21
C GLU A 9 9.44 -19.64 -14.42
N GLU A 10 8.59 -20.59 -14.04
CA GLU A 10 8.86 -22.02 -14.16
C GLU A 10 8.27 -22.68 -15.41
N GLU A 11 7.13 -22.22 -15.92
CA GLU A 11 6.48 -22.82 -17.10
C GLU A 11 7.09 -22.38 -18.44
N GLU A 12 7.68 -21.18 -18.54
CA GLU A 12 8.26 -20.68 -19.80
C GLU A 12 9.70 -21.18 -20.09
N ARG A 13 10.31 -21.97 -19.20
CA ARG A 13 11.71 -22.42 -19.38
C ARG A 13 11.77 -23.66 -20.26
N GLU A 14 12.68 -23.66 -21.23
CA GLU A 14 12.91 -24.83 -22.10
C GLU A 14 13.15 -26.12 -21.29
N PRO A 15 12.65 -27.27 -21.74
CA PRO A 15 12.88 -28.54 -21.07
C PRO A 15 14.38 -28.82 -20.86
N ILE A 16 14.73 -29.40 -19.72
CA ILE A 16 16.13 -29.76 -19.45
C ILE A 16 16.55 -30.90 -20.39
N GLU A 17 17.55 -30.64 -21.23
CA GLU A 17 18.20 -31.69 -22.03
C GLU A 17 19.27 -32.41 -21.22
N PHE A 18 19.17 -33.74 -21.14
CA PHE A 18 20.14 -34.57 -20.43
C PHE A 18 21.17 -35.17 -21.40
N PRO A 19 22.47 -35.20 -21.03
CA PRO A 19 23.50 -35.80 -21.86
C PRO A 19 23.34 -37.33 -21.94
N SER A 20 23.83 -37.92 -23.03
CA SER A 20 23.77 -39.38 -23.23
C SER A 20 24.52 -40.20 -22.17
N SER A 21 25.37 -39.55 -21.35
CA SER A 21 26.02 -40.17 -20.19
C SER A 21 25.02 -40.64 -19.13
N LEU A 22 23.80 -40.08 -19.12
CA LEU A 22 22.74 -40.40 -18.17
C LEU A 22 21.70 -41.39 -18.74
N ASP A 23 21.73 -41.73 -20.04
CA ASP A 23 20.70 -42.55 -20.72
C ASP A 23 20.40 -43.86 -19.97
N GLU A 24 21.44 -44.60 -19.58
CA GLU A 24 21.29 -45.88 -18.87
C GLU A 24 20.59 -45.67 -17.51
N LYS A 25 20.92 -44.59 -16.80
CA LYS A 25 20.36 -44.29 -15.47
C LYS A 25 18.94 -43.75 -15.55
N LEU A 26 18.64 -42.95 -16.56
CA LEU A 26 17.32 -42.35 -16.78
C LEU A 26 16.33 -43.36 -17.37
N SER A 27 16.81 -44.38 -18.08
CA SER A 27 15.96 -45.46 -18.61
C SER A 27 15.21 -46.26 -17.55
N THR A 28 15.58 -46.14 -16.26
CA THR A 28 14.86 -46.81 -15.16
C THR A 28 13.70 -45.99 -14.60
N LEU A 29 13.52 -44.77 -15.08
CA LEU A 29 12.45 -43.87 -14.65
C LEU A 29 11.16 -44.11 -15.44
N THR A 30 10.03 -43.80 -14.84
CA THR A 30 8.73 -43.74 -15.55
C THR A 30 8.64 -42.51 -16.45
N GLU A 31 7.67 -42.47 -17.36
CA GLU A 31 7.43 -41.27 -18.20
C GLU A 31 7.10 -40.03 -17.34
N GLU A 32 6.38 -40.21 -16.24
CA GLU A 32 6.01 -39.13 -15.31
C GLU A 32 7.23 -38.61 -14.53
N GLU A 33 8.07 -39.52 -14.01
CA GLU A 33 9.35 -39.18 -13.37
C GLU A 33 10.30 -38.44 -14.34
N MET A 34 10.32 -38.84 -15.62
CA MET A 34 11.09 -38.17 -16.67
C MET A 34 10.53 -36.80 -17.04
N GLU A 35 9.22 -36.64 -17.09
CA GLU A 35 8.57 -35.35 -17.36
C GLU A 35 8.82 -34.37 -16.22
N PHE A 36 8.67 -34.81 -14.97
CA PHE A 36 9.03 -34.00 -13.80
C PHE A 36 10.48 -33.49 -13.89
N LEU A 37 11.43 -34.39 -14.20
CA LEU A 37 12.86 -34.04 -14.35
C LEU A 37 13.14 -33.01 -15.44
N ARG A 38 12.33 -32.99 -16.50
CA ARG A 38 12.50 -32.08 -17.65
C ARG A 38 11.82 -30.73 -17.43
N THR A 39 10.83 -30.66 -16.54
CA THR A 39 9.97 -29.49 -16.34
C THR A 39 10.47 -28.55 -15.23
N GLY A 40 9.81 -27.41 -15.10
CA GLY A 40 10.10 -26.33 -14.14
C GLY A 40 10.29 -26.75 -12.68
N PRO A 41 9.44 -27.61 -12.08
CA PRO A 41 9.52 -27.94 -10.65
C PRO A 41 10.85 -28.55 -10.21
N THR A 42 11.53 -29.30 -11.09
CA THR A 42 12.85 -29.87 -10.79
C THR A 42 13.92 -28.80 -10.55
N ARG A 43 13.78 -27.63 -11.20
CA ARG A 43 14.75 -26.53 -11.06
C ARG A 43 14.74 -25.91 -9.65
N ARG A 44 13.71 -26.15 -8.84
CA ARG A 44 13.69 -25.76 -7.41
C ARG A 44 14.74 -26.50 -6.58
N PHE A 45 15.10 -27.73 -7.00
CA PHE A 45 16.02 -28.59 -6.27
C PHE A 45 17.48 -28.44 -6.73
N ALA A 46 17.71 -27.76 -7.85
CA ALA A 46 19.04 -27.50 -8.38
C ALA A 46 19.12 -26.11 -9.03
N SER A 47 19.99 -25.24 -8.51
CA SER A 47 20.09 -23.84 -8.95
C SER A 47 20.38 -23.65 -10.44
N THR A 48 20.96 -24.67 -11.11
CA THR A 48 21.11 -24.70 -12.58
C THR A 48 20.93 -26.14 -13.12
N PRO A 49 20.59 -26.30 -14.41
CA PRO A 49 20.54 -27.63 -15.05
C PRO A 49 21.86 -28.41 -14.95
N GLU A 50 23.01 -27.73 -14.98
CA GLU A 50 24.33 -28.37 -14.87
C GLU A 50 24.54 -28.97 -13.48
N LEU A 51 24.09 -28.30 -12.42
CA LEU A 51 24.17 -28.82 -11.05
C LEU A 51 23.26 -30.03 -10.87
N LEU A 52 22.08 -30.04 -11.51
CA LEU A 52 21.21 -31.21 -11.55
C LEU A 52 21.90 -32.38 -12.27
N ILE A 53 22.44 -32.14 -13.46
CA ILE A 53 23.16 -33.16 -14.23
C ILE A 53 24.34 -33.71 -13.41
N GLU A 54 25.15 -32.85 -12.79
CA GLU A 54 26.27 -33.27 -11.94
C GLU A 54 25.80 -34.11 -10.74
N ALA A 55 24.67 -33.75 -10.13
CA ALA A 55 24.06 -34.51 -9.06
C ALA A 55 23.64 -35.92 -9.56
N LEU A 56 23.00 -36.02 -10.72
CA LEU A 56 22.59 -37.30 -11.31
C LEU A 56 23.78 -38.16 -11.74
N GLU A 57 24.86 -37.56 -12.26
CA GLU A 57 26.06 -38.27 -12.69
C GLU A 57 26.78 -38.97 -11.53
N LYS A 58 26.77 -38.38 -10.33
CA LYS A 58 27.39 -38.97 -9.13
C LYS A 58 26.60 -40.13 -8.52
N ARG A 59 25.37 -40.38 -8.99
CA ARG A 59 24.43 -41.38 -8.44
C ARG A 59 24.38 -42.64 -9.31
N THR A 60 24.10 -43.78 -8.71
CA THR A 60 23.71 -45.02 -9.43
C THR A 60 22.27 -44.91 -9.96
N ALA A 61 21.85 -45.77 -10.89
CA ALA A 61 20.47 -45.74 -11.42
C ALA A 61 19.40 -45.84 -10.30
N ALA A 62 19.60 -46.70 -9.31
CA ALA A 62 18.69 -46.83 -8.16
C ALA A 62 18.66 -45.55 -7.31
N GLN A 63 19.79 -44.87 -7.15
CA GLN A 63 19.86 -43.61 -6.42
C GLN A 63 19.27 -42.44 -7.21
N VAL A 64 19.37 -42.45 -8.54
CA VAL A 64 18.70 -41.47 -9.41
C VAL A 64 17.19 -41.57 -9.22
N ARG A 65 16.62 -42.78 -9.32
CA ARG A 65 15.19 -42.98 -9.10
C ARG A 65 14.72 -42.49 -7.74
N ALA A 66 15.37 -42.95 -6.66
CA ALA A 66 15.03 -42.50 -5.31
C ALA A 66 15.18 -40.98 -5.11
N TYR A 67 16.11 -40.35 -5.84
CA TYR A 67 16.30 -38.91 -5.79
C TYR A 67 15.17 -38.16 -6.51
N VAL A 68 14.71 -38.66 -7.66
CA VAL A 68 13.56 -38.12 -8.39
C VAL A 68 12.27 -38.32 -7.61
N ASP A 69 12.04 -39.53 -7.09
CA ASP A 69 10.89 -39.83 -6.24
C ASP A 69 10.83 -38.90 -5.03
N ALA A 70 11.99 -38.61 -4.40
CA ALA A 70 12.07 -37.68 -3.29
C ALA A 70 11.75 -36.23 -3.71
N MET A 71 12.19 -35.79 -4.90
CA MET A 71 11.85 -34.44 -5.40
C MET A 71 10.36 -34.32 -5.69
N ILE A 72 9.78 -35.31 -6.38
CA ILE A 72 8.34 -35.38 -6.66
C ILE A 72 7.55 -35.36 -5.36
N TRP A 73 7.93 -36.21 -4.40
CA TRP A 73 7.28 -36.27 -3.10
C TRP A 73 7.35 -34.91 -2.38
N VAL A 74 8.52 -34.26 -2.31
CA VAL A 74 8.63 -32.93 -1.69
C VAL A 74 7.77 -31.88 -2.40
N THR A 75 7.67 -31.93 -3.74
CA THR A 75 6.79 -31.02 -4.48
C THR A 75 5.32 -31.29 -4.17
N GLN A 76 4.89 -32.56 -4.12
CA GLN A 76 3.51 -32.93 -3.79
C GLN A 76 3.14 -32.54 -2.35
N GLU A 77 4.06 -32.64 -1.39
CA GLU A 77 3.83 -32.20 0.00
C GLU A 77 3.65 -30.68 0.13
N GLN A 78 4.00 -29.88 -0.89
CA GLN A 78 3.67 -28.45 -0.92
C GLN A 78 2.25 -28.18 -1.41
N GLU A 79 1.68 -29.10 -2.19
CA GLU A 79 0.34 -28.95 -2.75
C GLU A 79 -0.71 -29.28 -1.70
N PHE A 80 -1.86 -28.61 -1.80
CA PHE A 80 -3.01 -28.90 -0.94
C PHE A 80 -3.50 -30.34 -1.15
N GLN A 81 -3.52 -31.13 -0.08
CA GLN A 81 -3.98 -32.51 -0.10
C GLN A 81 -5.43 -32.62 0.39
N GLU A 82 -6.38 -32.77 -0.53
CA GLU A 82 -7.81 -32.89 -0.19
C GLU A 82 -8.07 -34.06 0.77
N GLY A 83 -8.58 -33.74 1.96
CA GLY A 83 -8.89 -34.72 3.00
C GLY A 83 -7.77 -34.95 4.03
N GLU A 84 -6.57 -34.45 3.79
CA GLU A 84 -5.48 -34.38 4.78
C GLU A 84 -5.31 -32.95 5.29
N ASP A 85 -5.25 -31.99 4.37
CA ASP A 85 -5.15 -30.57 4.68
C ASP A 85 -6.54 -29.94 4.86
N LEU A 86 -6.64 -29.05 5.84
CA LEU A 86 -7.81 -28.19 6.00
C LEU A 86 -7.63 -26.96 5.10
N ASP A 87 -8.53 -26.76 4.15
CA ASP A 87 -8.59 -25.56 3.30
C ASP A 87 -8.98 -24.31 4.08
N HIS A 88 -9.66 -24.50 5.22
CA HIS A 88 -9.94 -23.45 6.20
C HIS A 88 -10.11 -24.04 7.60
N ILE A 89 -9.77 -23.23 8.62
CA ILE A 89 -10.22 -23.49 9.99
C ILE A 89 -11.56 -22.76 10.15
N PRO A 90 -12.69 -23.46 10.33
CA PRO A 90 -13.97 -22.79 10.47
C PRO A 90 -14.00 -21.98 11.75
N LEU A 91 -14.50 -20.75 11.65
CA LEU A 91 -14.74 -19.91 12.81
C LEU A 91 -15.94 -20.43 13.60
N ASN A 92 -15.91 -20.29 14.92
CA ASN A 92 -17.05 -20.63 15.77
C ASN A 92 -18.16 -19.56 15.66
N THR A 93 -19.04 -19.70 14.67
CA THR A 93 -20.16 -18.77 14.41
C THR A 93 -21.26 -18.78 15.47
N ASP A 94 -21.28 -19.80 16.34
CA ASP A 94 -22.21 -19.89 17.47
C ASP A 94 -21.72 -19.10 18.70
N SER A 95 -20.48 -18.60 18.67
CA SER A 95 -19.94 -17.77 19.75
C SER A 95 -20.72 -16.46 19.87
N PRO A 96 -21.22 -16.09 21.06
CA PRO A 96 -21.87 -14.79 21.25
C PRO A 96 -20.91 -13.62 21.05
N ASP A 97 -19.60 -13.86 21.12
CA ASP A 97 -18.55 -12.85 20.95
C ASP A 97 -18.00 -12.80 19.52
N PHE A 98 -18.59 -13.52 18.55
CA PHE A 98 -18.07 -13.61 17.19
C PHE A 98 -17.74 -12.22 16.63
N ASN A 99 -18.69 -11.28 16.63
CA ASN A 99 -18.46 -9.92 16.13
C ASN A 99 -18.12 -8.89 17.23
N ALA A 100 -17.79 -9.32 18.46
CA ALA A 100 -17.64 -8.41 19.60
C ALA A 100 -16.60 -7.30 19.37
N TYR A 101 -15.54 -7.57 18.60
CA TYR A 101 -14.48 -6.60 18.28
C TYR A 101 -15.00 -5.35 17.54
N ALA A 102 -16.03 -5.50 16.70
CA ALA A 102 -16.59 -4.43 15.87
C ALA A 102 -17.87 -3.80 16.45
N VAL A 103 -18.34 -4.26 17.62
CA VAL A 103 -19.57 -3.74 18.24
C VAL A 103 -19.34 -2.34 18.77
N ARG A 104 -20.04 -1.36 18.19
CA ARG A 104 -20.04 0.02 18.67
C ARG A 104 -20.88 0.17 19.93
N ARG A 105 -20.42 1.04 20.84
CA ARG A 105 -21.21 1.46 22.00
C ARG A 105 -22.50 2.15 21.53
N PRO A 106 -23.69 1.80 22.07
CA PRO A 106 -24.92 2.48 21.68
C PRO A 106 -24.92 3.94 22.13
N ARG A 107 -25.34 4.85 21.24
CA ARG A 107 -25.34 6.31 21.50
C ARG A 107 -26.13 6.73 22.75
N SER A 108 -27.13 5.94 23.17
CA SER A 108 -27.90 6.20 24.39
C SER A 108 -27.08 6.12 25.68
N PHE A 109 -25.85 5.59 25.63
CA PHE A 109 -24.92 5.54 26.76
C PHE A 109 -23.90 6.70 26.75
N ASP A 110 -23.90 7.54 25.72
CA ASP A 110 -22.99 8.67 25.61
C ASP A 110 -23.60 9.90 26.31
N PRO A 111 -22.78 10.82 26.83
CA PRO A 111 -23.29 12.07 27.37
C PRO A 111 -24.07 12.86 26.31
N ASP A 112 -25.21 13.44 26.69
CA ASP A 112 -26.00 14.30 25.81
C ASP A 112 -25.15 15.46 25.28
N ARG A 113 -25.03 15.58 23.96
CA ARG A 113 -24.38 16.68 23.27
C ARG A 113 -24.95 16.86 21.87
N GLU A 114 -24.83 18.05 21.32
CA GLU A 114 -25.07 18.29 19.90
C GLU A 114 -23.97 17.60 19.07
N PRO A 115 -24.30 17.09 17.87
CA PRO A 115 -23.31 16.60 16.91
C PRO A 115 -22.30 17.69 16.53
N GLY A 116 -21.05 17.29 16.36
CA GLY A 116 -19.95 18.15 15.91
C GLY A 116 -18.60 17.74 16.50
N PRO A 117 -17.49 18.24 15.94
CA PRO A 117 -16.15 17.95 16.43
C PRO A 117 -15.92 18.44 17.87
N ILE A 118 -15.15 17.67 18.64
CA ILE A 118 -14.85 17.92 20.05
C ILE A 118 -13.39 18.30 20.18
N ASP A 119 -13.13 19.55 20.58
CA ASP A 119 -11.76 19.99 20.85
C ASP A 119 -11.25 19.43 22.19
N LEU A 120 -10.20 18.61 22.12
CA LEU A 120 -9.52 18.06 23.30
C LEU A 120 -8.35 18.92 23.78
N SER A 121 -8.04 20.02 23.07
CA SER A 121 -6.92 20.89 23.35
C SER A 121 -7.12 21.67 24.64
N ARG A 122 -6.14 21.59 25.55
CA ARG A 122 -6.15 22.33 26.82
C ARG A 122 -5.24 23.55 26.81
N TYR A 123 -4.23 23.56 25.94
CA TYR A 123 -3.15 24.55 25.95
C TYR A 123 -2.97 25.23 24.60
N GLY A 124 -4.07 25.69 23.99
CA GLY A 124 -4.05 26.43 22.73
C GLY A 124 -3.34 25.67 21.61
N GLY A 125 -3.61 24.37 21.47
CA GLY A 125 -3.04 23.50 20.44
C GLY A 125 -1.61 22.99 20.71
N ARG A 126 -0.97 23.36 21.83
CA ARG A 126 0.45 23.03 22.07
C ARG A 126 0.70 21.72 22.82
N SER A 127 -0.28 21.26 23.58
CA SER A 127 -0.19 20.05 24.41
C SER A 127 -1.60 19.59 24.81
N GLY A 128 -1.76 18.30 25.12
CA GLY A 128 -3.06 17.70 25.43
C GLY A 128 -3.07 16.20 25.14
N ILE A 129 -4.27 15.67 24.94
CA ILE A 129 -4.45 14.31 24.41
C ILE A 129 -3.95 14.34 22.96
N PRO A 130 -3.00 13.48 22.57
CA PRO A 130 -2.47 13.47 21.21
C PRO A 130 -3.52 12.95 20.23
N THR A 131 -3.82 13.74 19.22
CA THR A 131 -4.69 13.41 18.08
C THR A 131 -3.93 13.65 16.79
N PHE A 132 -4.39 13.07 15.68
CA PHE A 132 -3.82 13.36 14.36
C PHE A 132 -3.87 14.86 14.08
N ALA A 133 -2.74 15.43 13.64
CA ALA A 133 -2.56 16.87 13.41
C ALA A 133 -2.88 17.79 14.61
N GLY A 134 -3.04 17.26 15.82
CA GLY A 134 -3.59 18.01 16.96
C GLY A 134 -5.03 18.49 16.74
N ALA A 135 -5.77 17.84 15.83
CA ALA A 135 -7.13 18.19 15.45
C ALA A 135 -8.17 17.83 16.53
N PRO A 136 -9.36 18.46 16.52
CA PRO A 136 -10.52 17.97 17.25
C PRO A 136 -10.85 16.52 16.88
N ILE A 137 -11.53 15.81 17.78
CA ILE A 137 -12.03 14.47 17.47
C ILE A 137 -13.45 14.52 16.90
N ALA A 138 -13.80 13.58 16.04
CA ALA A 138 -15.18 13.23 15.72
C ALA A 138 -15.41 11.76 16.04
N LEU A 139 -16.61 11.42 16.51
CA LEU A 139 -16.92 10.05 16.98
C LEU A 139 -17.96 9.34 16.11
N THR A 140 -18.70 10.11 15.30
CA THR A 140 -19.83 9.62 14.51
C THR A 140 -19.95 10.36 13.18
N PRO A 141 -20.67 9.81 12.19
CA PRO A 141 -20.91 10.48 10.91
C PRO A 141 -21.65 11.80 11.08
N GLU A 142 -22.55 11.90 12.06
CA GLU A 142 -23.27 13.14 12.34
C GLU A 142 -22.32 14.23 12.85
N ASP A 143 -21.22 13.88 13.51
CA ASP A 143 -20.19 14.87 13.88
C ASP A 143 -19.44 15.38 12.66
N LEU A 144 -19.16 14.50 11.69
CA LEU A 144 -18.52 14.86 10.42
C LEU A 144 -19.40 15.83 9.62
N VAL A 145 -20.69 15.49 9.48
CA VAL A 145 -21.68 16.31 8.76
C VAL A 145 -21.90 17.65 9.47
N ALA A 146 -22.13 17.65 10.79
CA ALA A 146 -22.36 18.88 11.54
C ALA A 146 -21.13 19.78 11.60
N GLY A 147 -19.93 19.20 11.55
CA GLY A 147 -18.66 19.93 11.52
C GLY A 147 -18.24 20.42 10.13
N GLU A 148 -19.01 20.11 9.08
CA GLU A 148 -18.62 20.36 7.68
C GLU A 148 -17.18 19.89 7.41
N VAL A 149 -16.87 18.68 7.88
CA VAL A 149 -15.49 18.15 7.87
C VAL A 149 -15.00 17.97 6.43
N ASP A 150 -13.85 18.57 6.12
CA ASP A 150 -13.18 18.38 4.83
C ASP A 150 -12.37 17.08 4.82
N VAL A 151 -11.66 16.78 5.92
CA VAL A 151 -10.77 15.60 6.04
C VAL A 151 -10.95 14.92 7.40
N ALA A 152 -11.20 13.62 7.38
CA ALA A 152 -11.23 12.78 8.58
C ALA A 152 -10.03 11.83 8.56
N ILE A 153 -9.10 12.01 9.48
CA ILE A 153 -7.93 11.14 9.62
C ILE A 153 -8.29 10.00 10.58
N VAL A 154 -8.14 8.75 10.13
CA VAL A 154 -8.52 7.54 10.87
C VAL A 154 -7.37 6.54 10.87
N GLY A 155 -7.09 5.90 12.00
CA GLY A 155 -6.09 4.83 12.06
C GLY A 155 -6.67 3.47 11.69
N ALA A 156 -5.90 2.63 11.01
CA ALA A 156 -6.24 1.24 10.70
C ALA A 156 -5.09 0.31 11.15
N PRO A 157 -5.05 -0.11 12.43
CA PRO A 157 -3.90 -0.81 13.01
C PRO A 157 -3.86 -2.33 12.68
N LEU A 158 -3.91 -2.69 11.39
CA LEU A 158 -3.83 -4.08 10.91
C LEU A 158 -2.39 -4.43 10.48
N ASN A 159 -1.77 -5.52 10.94
CA ASN A 159 -0.37 -5.85 10.56
C ASN A 159 -0.11 -7.35 10.30
N MET A 160 -1.16 -8.09 10.00
CA MET A 160 -1.09 -9.54 9.82
C MET A 160 -0.93 -9.94 8.36
N GLY A 161 -1.30 -9.08 7.42
CA GLY A 161 -1.24 -9.31 5.99
C GLY A 161 0.19 -9.28 5.44
N SER A 162 1.16 -8.66 6.12
CA SER A 162 2.54 -8.61 5.64
C SER A 162 3.44 -9.75 6.10
N GLY A 163 3.06 -10.47 7.16
CA GLY A 163 3.98 -11.36 7.88
C GLY A 163 5.07 -10.62 8.69
N TRP A 164 5.21 -9.29 8.52
CA TRP A 164 6.14 -8.43 9.24
C TRP A 164 5.38 -7.59 10.28
N ARG A 165 5.56 -7.91 11.55
CA ARG A 165 4.88 -7.20 12.64
C ARG A 165 5.48 -5.81 12.86
N GLY A 166 4.63 -4.87 13.27
CA GLY A 166 5.03 -3.52 13.70
C GLY A 166 4.18 -2.39 13.10
N ALA A 167 3.62 -2.59 11.91
CA ALA A 167 2.85 -1.55 11.20
C ALA A 167 1.58 -1.07 11.93
N GLN A 168 1.02 -1.90 12.82
CA GLN A 168 -0.13 -1.56 13.67
C GLN A 168 0.12 -0.37 14.60
N HIS A 169 1.38 -0.02 14.87
CA HIS A 169 1.75 1.10 15.74
C HIS A 169 2.01 2.40 14.96
N GLY A 170 2.01 2.35 13.63
CA GLY A 170 2.06 3.53 12.75
C GLY A 170 1.02 4.62 13.08
N PRO A 171 -0.27 4.28 13.30
CA PRO A 171 -1.29 5.28 13.65
C PRO A 171 -0.94 6.06 14.92
N LEU A 172 -0.56 5.35 15.99
CA LEU A 172 -0.16 5.98 17.26
C LEU A 172 1.09 6.84 17.08
N ALA A 173 2.09 6.34 16.34
CA ALA A 173 3.32 7.07 16.10
C ALA A 173 3.08 8.39 15.34
N LEU A 174 2.17 8.40 14.36
CA LEU A 174 1.80 9.62 13.62
C LEU A 174 0.99 10.63 14.46
N ARG A 175 0.19 10.18 15.43
CA ARG A 175 -0.40 11.10 16.43
C ARG A 175 0.66 11.78 17.30
N LEU A 176 1.77 11.09 17.59
CA LEU A 176 2.81 11.55 18.52
C LEU A 176 3.89 12.43 17.88
N ILE A 177 4.24 12.21 16.60
CA ILE A 177 5.35 12.92 15.95
C ILE A 177 5.09 14.44 15.75
N GLY A 178 3.81 14.83 15.73
CA GLY A 178 3.35 16.21 15.53
C GLY A 178 3.59 16.73 14.10
N ARG A 179 3.55 18.07 13.93
CA ARG A 179 3.85 18.82 12.68
C ARG A 179 2.80 18.79 11.56
N VAL A 180 1.96 17.76 11.49
CA VAL A 180 0.83 17.72 10.55
C VAL A 180 -0.19 18.82 10.89
N GLY A 181 -0.77 19.47 9.87
CA GLY A 181 -1.74 20.56 9.99
C GLY A 181 -1.14 21.97 10.14
N GLY A 182 0.14 22.06 10.46
CA GLY A 182 0.86 23.32 10.69
C GLY A 182 1.19 24.12 9.42
N ASN A 183 1.76 25.31 9.60
CA ASN A 183 2.20 26.17 8.51
C ASN A 183 3.33 25.52 7.71
N ASP A 184 3.13 25.43 6.40
CA ASP A 184 4.16 25.03 5.45
C ASP A 184 5.04 26.22 5.06
N GLN A 185 6.35 26.06 5.17
CA GLN A 185 7.26 27.16 4.85
C GLN A 185 7.27 27.48 3.34
N TYR A 186 6.93 26.54 2.46
CA TYR A 186 7.03 26.74 1.00
C TYR A 186 5.81 27.49 0.45
N THR A 187 4.62 27.12 0.92
CA THR A 187 3.35 27.70 0.46
C THR A 187 2.78 28.75 1.43
N GLN A 188 3.28 28.81 2.67
CA GLN A 188 2.71 29.61 3.78
C GLN A 188 1.24 29.27 4.07
N ILE A 189 0.81 28.08 3.68
CA ILE A 189 -0.52 27.56 3.94
C ILE A 189 -0.44 26.70 5.22
N SER A 190 -1.42 26.86 6.10
CA SER A 190 -1.61 25.99 7.27
C SER A 190 -2.89 25.19 7.05
N PRO A 191 -2.83 23.89 6.73
CA PRO A 191 -4.02 23.11 6.43
C PRO A 191 -5.11 23.18 7.50
N SER A 192 -4.74 23.16 8.79
CA SER A 192 -5.71 23.30 9.89
C SER A 192 -6.40 24.67 10.00
N ARG A 193 -6.01 25.66 9.19
CA ARG A 193 -6.73 26.94 9.06
C ARG A 193 -7.64 27.00 7.84
N GLU A 194 -7.34 26.19 6.82
CA GLU A 194 -8.07 26.18 5.55
C GLU A 194 -9.08 25.01 5.46
N LEU A 195 -8.84 23.94 6.23
CA LEU A 195 -9.61 22.71 6.25
C LEU A 195 -10.14 22.41 7.65
N ASN A 196 -11.39 21.94 7.71
CA ASN A 196 -11.98 21.30 8.87
C ASN A 196 -11.44 19.86 8.94
N ILE A 197 -10.37 19.68 9.71
CA ILE A 197 -9.70 18.38 9.90
C ILE A 197 -10.14 17.80 11.25
N VAL A 198 -10.40 16.49 11.30
CA VAL A 198 -10.69 15.76 12.54
C VAL A 198 -9.88 14.47 12.65
N ASP A 199 -9.63 14.04 13.88
CA ASP A 199 -9.22 12.67 14.20
C ASP A 199 -10.47 11.83 14.45
N TYR A 200 -10.68 10.80 13.64
CA TYR A 200 -11.82 9.89 13.71
C TYR A 200 -11.50 8.59 14.47
N GLY A 201 -10.45 8.61 15.28
CA GLY A 201 -10.03 7.47 16.10
C GLY A 201 -9.34 6.38 15.28
N ASP A 202 -9.43 5.15 15.78
CA ASP A 202 -8.90 3.96 15.12
C ASP A 202 -10.05 2.99 14.79
N ILE A 203 -9.99 2.39 13.60
CA ILE A 203 -10.86 1.31 13.18
C ILE A 203 -10.53 0.08 14.04
N ALA A 204 -11.57 -0.60 14.53
CA ALA A 204 -11.39 -1.86 15.26
C ALA A 204 -10.93 -2.97 14.30
N ILE A 205 -9.85 -3.66 14.65
CA ILE A 205 -9.28 -4.75 13.86
C ILE A 205 -9.44 -6.05 14.65
N ASP A 206 -9.87 -7.11 13.98
CA ASP A 206 -9.78 -8.47 14.54
C ASP A 206 -8.29 -8.84 14.57
N GLN A 207 -7.71 -8.92 15.77
CA GLN A 207 -6.28 -9.14 15.97
C GLN A 207 -5.82 -10.55 15.58
N ASP A 208 -6.75 -11.46 15.28
CA ASP A 208 -6.47 -12.84 14.89
C ASP A 208 -6.85 -13.13 13.43
N SER A 209 -7.46 -12.17 12.70
CA SER A 209 -7.80 -12.36 11.29
C SER A 209 -7.81 -11.07 10.46
N THR A 210 -6.92 -11.07 9.47
CA THR A 210 -6.88 -10.08 8.39
C THR A 210 -8.22 -10.05 7.63
N GLU A 211 -8.71 -11.22 7.24
CA GLU A 211 -9.90 -11.39 6.39
C GLU A 211 -11.16 -10.84 7.05
N ARG A 212 -11.33 -11.09 8.36
CA ARG A 212 -12.48 -10.57 9.13
C ARG A 212 -12.40 -9.06 9.34
N SER A 213 -11.20 -8.50 9.31
CA SER A 213 -10.99 -7.05 9.46
C SER A 213 -11.38 -6.28 8.20
N MET A 214 -11.18 -6.86 7.01
CA MET A 214 -11.42 -6.19 5.73
C MET A 214 -12.82 -5.60 5.59
N GLN A 215 -13.85 -6.36 5.96
CA GLN A 215 -15.23 -5.87 5.83
C GLN A 215 -15.48 -4.67 6.74
N HIS A 216 -15.02 -4.71 7.99
CA HIS A 216 -15.24 -3.61 8.92
C HIS A 216 -14.45 -2.35 8.54
N VAL A 217 -13.22 -2.51 8.05
CA VAL A 217 -12.42 -1.40 7.50
C VAL A 217 -13.18 -0.74 6.34
N ARG A 218 -13.66 -1.53 5.37
CA ARG A 218 -14.45 -1.03 4.23
C ARG A 218 -15.69 -0.27 4.70
N GLU A 219 -16.42 -0.78 5.70
CA GLU A 219 -17.59 -0.12 6.26
C GLU A 219 -17.27 1.25 6.87
N VAL A 220 -16.20 1.37 7.65
CA VAL A 220 -15.82 2.65 8.29
C VAL A 220 -15.28 3.66 7.26
N VAL A 221 -14.46 3.22 6.30
CA VAL A 221 -13.97 4.12 5.24
C VAL A 221 -15.13 4.62 4.38
N ARG A 222 -16.08 3.73 4.04
CA ARG A 222 -17.29 4.09 3.29
C ARG A 222 -18.14 5.11 4.05
N GLU A 223 -18.33 4.87 5.35
CA GLU A 223 -19.08 5.76 6.23
C GLU A 223 -18.50 7.19 6.23
N ILE A 224 -17.18 7.34 6.31
CA ILE A 224 -16.52 8.66 6.23
C ILE A 224 -16.80 9.29 4.86
N ALA A 225 -16.53 8.56 3.78
CA ALA A 225 -16.68 9.06 2.41
C ALA A 225 -18.13 9.47 2.08
N GLU A 226 -19.14 8.74 2.58
CA GLU A 226 -20.56 9.06 2.41
C GLU A 226 -20.96 10.43 3.00
N THR A 227 -20.21 10.94 3.98
CA THR A 227 -20.44 12.29 4.54
C THR A 227 -19.92 13.42 3.66
N GLY A 228 -19.09 13.10 2.65
CA GLY A 228 -18.36 14.06 1.82
C GLY A 228 -16.97 14.42 2.36
N ALA A 229 -16.61 13.99 3.57
CA ALA A 229 -15.26 14.12 4.09
C ALA A 229 -14.31 13.15 3.37
N VAL A 230 -13.06 13.58 3.15
CA VAL A 230 -12.00 12.73 2.59
C VAL A 230 -11.42 11.85 3.69
N PRO A 231 -11.53 10.50 3.63
CA PRO A 231 -10.84 9.62 4.56
C PRO A 231 -9.34 9.65 4.31
N PHE A 232 -8.59 9.96 5.37
CA PHE A 232 -7.14 9.80 5.44
C PHE A 232 -6.86 8.58 6.34
N ILE A 233 -6.60 7.43 5.73
CA ILE A 233 -6.34 6.18 6.45
C ILE A 233 -4.86 6.11 6.79
N VAL A 234 -4.56 5.91 8.08
CA VAL A 234 -3.19 5.84 8.57
C VAL A 234 -2.91 4.45 9.11
N GLY A 235 -1.80 3.88 8.65
CA GLY A 235 -1.12 2.75 9.25
C GLY A 235 -1.67 1.40 8.85
N GLY A 236 -1.13 0.39 9.51
CA GLY A 236 -1.27 -1.00 9.12
C GLY A 236 -0.40 -1.37 7.92
N ASP A 237 -0.49 -2.62 7.50
CA ASP A 237 0.16 -3.13 6.29
C ASP A 237 -0.68 -2.83 5.02
N HIS A 238 -0.08 -3.01 3.85
CA HIS A 238 -0.71 -2.61 2.58
C HIS A 238 -1.93 -3.46 2.18
N SER A 239 -2.26 -4.53 2.93
CA SER A 239 -3.52 -5.27 2.67
C SER A 239 -4.76 -4.38 2.82
N LEU A 240 -4.62 -3.23 3.50
CA LEU A 240 -5.64 -2.20 3.66
C LEU A 240 -6.01 -1.48 2.36
N GLU A 241 -5.18 -1.47 1.31
CA GLU A 241 -5.57 -0.82 0.05
C GLU A 241 -6.85 -1.47 -0.51
N TYR A 242 -6.99 -2.80 -0.38
CA TYR A 242 -8.17 -3.52 -0.85
C TYR A 242 -9.49 -2.98 -0.26
N PRO A 243 -9.73 -2.97 1.07
CA PRO A 243 -10.96 -2.44 1.64
C PRO A 243 -11.09 -0.92 1.47
N ASN A 244 -9.97 -0.16 1.45
CA ASN A 244 -10.00 1.30 1.28
C ASN A 244 -10.53 1.68 -0.11
N VAL A 245 -9.93 1.13 -1.17
CA VAL A 245 -10.35 1.43 -2.55
C VAL A 245 -11.76 0.89 -2.80
N ALA A 246 -12.06 -0.33 -2.33
CA ALA A 246 -13.41 -0.90 -2.50
C ALA A 246 -14.49 -0.05 -1.82
N ALA A 247 -14.21 0.55 -0.66
CA ALA A 247 -15.13 1.48 0.00
C ALA A 247 -15.37 2.75 -0.81
N LEU A 248 -14.32 3.33 -1.41
CA LEU A 248 -14.45 4.51 -2.26
C LEU A 248 -15.21 4.19 -3.56
N VAL A 249 -15.02 3.00 -4.12
CA VAL A 249 -15.79 2.50 -5.26
C VAL A 249 -17.27 2.36 -4.90
N ASP A 250 -17.62 1.90 -3.69
CA ASP A 250 -19.02 1.82 -3.26
C ASP A 250 -19.72 3.18 -3.28
N VAL A 251 -18.98 4.28 -3.02
CA VAL A 251 -19.52 5.64 -2.97
C VAL A 251 -19.52 6.33 -4.34
N TYR A 252 -18.39 6.24 -5.06
CA TYR A 252 -18.15 7.03 -6.27
C TYR A 252 -18.34 6.25 -7.58
N GLY A 253 -18.30 4.92 -7.52
CA GLY A 253 -18.38 4.02 -8.67
C GLY A 253 -17.03 3.80 -9.37
N GLU A 254 -16.84 2.58 -9.90
CA GLU A 254 -15.59 2.13 -10.53
C GLU A 254 -15.14 3.00 -11.73
N ASP A 255 -16.10 3.57 -12.47
CA ASP A 255 -15.83 4.39 -13.66
C ASP A 255 -15.46 5.86 -13.32
N ASN A 256 -15.45 6.23 -12.04
CA ASN A 256 -15.16 7.59 -11.59
C ASN A 256 -13.95 7.69 -10.67
N LEU A 257 -13.26 6.58 -10.34
CA LEU A 257 -12.17 6.54 -9.39
C LEU A 257 -10.87 6.05 -10.04
N SER A 258 -9.79 6.82 -9.96
CA SER A 258 -8.43 6.36 -10.29
C SER A 258 -7.59 6.24 -9.03
N VAL A 259 -6.61 5.32 -9.06
CA VAL A 259 -5.68 5.11 -7.95
C VAL A 259 -4.25 5.40 -8.41
N ILE A 260 -3.52 6.15 -7.61
CA ILE A 260 -2.06 6.21 -7.72
C ILE A 260 -1.46 5.48 -6.53
N HIS A 261 -0.70 4.42 -6.81
CA HIS A 261 -0.05 3.55 -5.84
C HIS A 261 1.45 3.86 -5.84
N PHE A 262 1.93 4.42 -4.74
CA PHE A 262 3.34 4.72 -4.52
C PHE A 262 3.96 3.61 -3.69
N ASP A 263 4.87 2.83 -4.27
CA ASP A 263 5.37 1.60 -3.65
C ASP A 263 6.65 1.09 -4.32
N ALA A 264 7.50 0.37 -3.58
CA ALA A 264 8.60 -0.39 -4.15
C ALA A 264 8.16 -1.69 -4.87
N HIS A 265 7.03 -2.24 -4.42
CA HIS A 265 6.37 -3.45 -4.85
C HIS A 265 5.17 -3.12 -5.73
N TYR A 266 4.71 -4.11 -6.48
CA TYR A 266 3.68 -3.95 -7.50
C TYR A 266 2.32 -4.46 -7.03
N ASP A 267 2.26 -5.15 -5.88
CA ASP A 267 1.06 -5.53 -5.13
C ASP A 267 -0.10 -6.17 -5.92
N VAL A 268 0.24 -6.73 -7.07
CA VAL A 268 -0.59 -7.57 -7.92
C VAL A 268 -0.10 -9.02 -7.91
N GLY A 269 0.55 -9.43 -6.81
CA GLY A 269 0.87 -10.82 -6.56
C GLY A 269 -0.40 -11.68 -6.62
N ARG A 270 -0.24 -12.93 -7.04
CA ARG A 270 -1.34 -13.88 -7.24
C ARG A 270 -0.86 -15.28 -6.92
N ASP A 271 -1.79 -16.23 -6.86
CA ASP A 271 -1.51 -17.65 -6.60
C ASP A 271 -0.76 -17.93 -5.29
N ARG A 272 -0.95 -17.06 -4.29
CA ARG A 272 -0.47 -17.26 -2.93
C ARG A 272 -1.46 -18.10 -2.13
N ALA A 273 -0.95 -18.76 -1.09
CA ALA A 273 -1.77 -19.58 -0.19
C ALA A 273 -2.81 -18.77 0.60
N HIS A 274 -2.55 -17.49 0.83
CA HIS A 274 -3.51 -16.55 1.42
C HIS A 274 -4.03 -15.65 0.30
N PHE A 275 -5.34 -15.35 0.28
CA PHE A 275 -5.96 -14.46 -0.71
C PHE A 275 -5.99 -12.99 -0.29
N ILE A 276 -5.66 -12.71 0.96
CA ILE A 276 -5.63 -11.36 1.53
C ILE A 276 -4.31 -11.24 2.28
N ASP A 277 -3.35 -10.58 1.65
CA ASP A 277 -2.05 -10.23 2.20
C ASP A 277 -1.63 -8.86 1.64
N HIS A 278 -0.51 -8.32 2.10
CA HIS A 278 -0.05 -6.99 1.68
C HIS A 278 0.50 -6.94 0.23
N GLY A 279 0.82 -8.09 -0.38
CA GLY A 279 1.42 -8.15 -1.71
C GLY A 279 0.45 -8.47 -2.84
N GLN A 280 -0.85 -8.55 -2.56
CA GLN A 280 -1.91 -8.77 -3.55
C GLN A 280 -3.15 -7.87 -3.46
N PRO A 281 -3.20 -6.74 -2.69
CA PRO A 281 -4.44 -5.96 -2.56
C PRO A 281 -4.95 -5.44 -3.92
N ILE A 282 -4.05 -5.03 -4.82
CA ILE A 282 -4.43 -4.55 -6.16
C ILE A 282 -4.95 -5.71 -7.01
N TYR A 283 -4.31 -6.89 -6.96
CA TYR A 283 -4.84 -8.07 -7.67
C TYR A 283 -6.26 -8.41 -7.17
N ARG A 284 -6.49 -8.38 -5.86
CA ARG A 284 -7.81 -8.64 -5.27
C ARG A 284 -8.86 -7.63 -5.74
N LEU A 285 -8.52 -6.34 -5.78
CA LEU A 285 -9.39 -5.28 -6.31
C LEU A 285 -9.81 -5.53 -7.77
N LEU A 286 -8.87 -5.95 -8.62
CA LEU A 286 -9.15 -6.29 -10.01
C LEU A 286 -10.01 -7.56 -10.13
N ALA A 287 -9.67 -8.60 -9.37
CA ALA A 287 -10.33 -9.89 -9.41
C ALA A 287 -11.81 -9.79 -8.98
N ASP A 288 -12.10 -8.96 -7.98
CA ASP A 288 -13.47 -8.70 -7.52
C ASP A 288 -14.21 -7.64 -8.36
N GLY A 289 -13.55 -7.05 -9.37
CA GLY A 289 -14.15 -6.07 -10.27
C GLY A 289 -14.49 -4.75 -9.60
N HIS A 290 -13.70 -4.33 -8.61
CA HIS A 290 -13.86 -3.01 -7.99
C HIS A 290 -13.29 -1.88 -8.84
N ILE A 291 -12.28 -2.17 -9.65
CA ILE A 291 -11.54 -1.19 -10.44
C ILE A 291 -10.81 -1.88 -11.58
N LYS A 292 -10.42 -1.13 -12.61
CA LYS A 292 -9.75 -1.64 -13.80
C LYS A 292 -8.26 -1.30 -13.75
N GLY A 293 -7.40 -2.15 -14.31
CA GLY A 293 -5.95 -1.87 -14.36
C GLY A 293 -5.61 -0.57 -15.09
N GLY A 294 -6.41 -0.18 -16.10
CA GLY A 294 -6.30 1.11 -16.79
C GLY A 294 -6.48 2.35 -15.91
N ASP A 295 -7.06 2.19 -14.73
CA ASP A 295 -7.32 3.26 -13.76
C ASP A 295 -6.26 3.31 -12.64
N TYR A 296 -5.18 2.54 -12.77
CA TYR A 296 -4.02 2.52 -11.88
C TYR A 296 -2.79 3.17 -12.50
N ILE A 297 -2.06 3.93 -11.66
CA ILE A 297 -0.69 4.39 -11.92
C ILE A 297 0.19 3.93 -10.75
N GLN A 298 1.19 3.10 -11.03
CA GLN A 298 2.16 2.70 -10.01
C GLN A 298 3.45 3.52 -10.10
N VAL A 299 4.04 3.89 -8.97
CA VAL A 299 5.22 4.76 -8.93
C VAL A 299 6.22 4.23 -7.91
N GLY A 300 7.47 4.01 -8.34
CA GLY A 300 8.58 3.62 -7.47
C GLY A 300 8.98 2.14 -7.52
N LEU A 301 8.36 1.36 -8.42
CA LEU A 301 8.59 -0.08 -8.57
C LEU A 301 10.09 -0.39 -8.74
N ARG A 302 10.63 -1.25 -7.88
CA ARG A 302 12.06 -1.63 -7.89
C ARG A 302 12.40 -2.90 -7.10
N SER A 303 11.41 -3.61 -6.57
CA SER A 303 11.63 -4.86 -5.82
C SER A 303 12.07 -6.01 -6.74
N GLY A 304 12.18 -7.22 -6.18
CA GLY A 304 12.50 -8.43 -6.95
C GLY A 304 11.42 -8.88 -7.95
N SER A 305 10.31 -8.15 -8.04
CA SER A 305 9.18 -8.41 -8.93
C SER A 305 8.52 -7.08 -9.34
N PRO A 306 7.76 -7.01 -10.45
CA PRO A 306 7.34 -8.12 -11.31
C PRO A 306 8.45 -8.64 -12.23
N SER A 307 8.31 -9.90 -12.63
CA SER A 307 9.11 -10.52 -13.70
C SER A 307 8.76 -9.93 -15.08
N GLU A 308 9.44 -10.38 -16.14
CA GLU A 308 9.10 -9.95 -17.51
C GLU A 308 7.64 -10.28 -17.88
N SER A 309 7.15 -11.48 -17.53
CA SER A 309 5.75 -11.87 -17.75
C SER A 309 4.79 -11.03 -16.91
N GLY A 310 5.15 -10.71 -15.66
CA GLY A 310 4.38 -9.81 -14.80
C GLY A 310 4.23 -8.41 -15.44
N TYR A 311 5.30 -7.84 -15.99
CA TYR A 311 5.22 -6.57 -16.72
C TYR A 311 4.35 -6.67 -17.99
N LYS A 312 4.40 -7.78 -18.74
CA LYS A 312 3.54 -8.00 -19.91
C LYS A 312 2.07 -8.05 -19.48
N TRP A 313 1.76 -8.82 -18.43
CA TRP A 313 0.42 -8.93 -17.88
C TRP A 313 -0.12 -7.57 -17.41
N MET A 314 0.67 -6.80 -16.68
CA MET A 314 0.26 -5.45 -16.25
C MET A 314 -0.08 -4.55 -17.44
N ARG A 315 0.71 -4.62 -18.52
CA ARG A 315 0.42 -3.87 -19.76
C ARG A 315 -0.87 -4.34 -20.42
N GLU A 316 -1.15 -5.64 -20.42
CA GLU A 316 -2.41 -6.21 -20.95
C GLU A 316 -3.62 -5.77 -20.13
N GLN A 317 -3.49 -5.66 -18.81
CA GLN A 317 -4.53 -5.10 -17.93
C GLN A 317 -4.66 -3.58 -18.04
N GLY A 318 -3.74 -2.91 -18.74
CA GLY A 318 -3.77 -1.47 -19.01
C GLY A 318 -3.08 -0.59 -17.97
N PHE A 319 -2.35 -1.17 -17.01
CA PHE A 319 -1.63 -0.39 -15.98
C PHE A 319 -0.67 0.62 -16.60
N LYS A 320 -0.60 1.78 -15.95
CA LYS A 320 0.54 2.68 -16.08
C LYS A 320 1.46 2.44 -14.90
N TYR A 321 2.77 2.48 -15.13
CA TYR A 321 3.74 2.29 -14.07
C TYR A 321 5.04 3.03 -14.37
N HIS A 322 5.67 3.51 -13.32
CA HIS A 322 6.91 4.26 -13.33
C HIS A 322 7.89 3.63 -12.35
N SER A 323 8.72 2.72 -12.86
CA SER A 323 9.75 2.06 -12.05
C SER A 323 10.93 3.00 -11.79
N MET A 324 11.75 2.68 -10.78
CA MET A 324 12.97 3.46 -10.54
C MET A 324 13.98 3.35 -11.69
N ALA A 325 13.91 2.30 -12.52
CA ALA A 325 14.70 2.21 -13.75
C ALA A 325 14.29 3.28 -14.79
N GLU A 326 13.01 3.68 -14.84
CA GLU A 326 12.56 4.80 -15.69
C GLU A 326 13.13 6.12 -15.17
N VAL A 327 13.09 6.32 -13.84
CA VAL A 327 13.67 7.50 -13.18
C VAL A 327 15.17 7.60 -13.44
N GLU A 328 15.92 6.49 -13.34
CA GLU A 328 17.35 6.46 -13.65
C GLU A 328 17.63 6.80 -15.12
N ARG A 329 16.79 6.30 -16.04
CA ARG A 329 16.98 6.48 -17.47
C ARG A 329 16.66 7.89 -17.96
N TYR A 330 15.59 8.49 -17.46
CA TYR A 330 15.02 9.73 -17.99
C TYR A 330 15.09 10.92 -17.03
N GLY A 331 15.38 10.68 -15.75
CA GLY A 331 15.40 11.68 -14.69
C GLY A 331 14.04 11.90 -14.04
N TRP A 332 14.05 12.27 -12.76
CA TRP A 332 12.84 12.45 -11.97
C TRP A 332 11.89 13.51 -12.53
N ASP A 333 12.40 14.66 -12.97
CA ASP A 333 11.55 15.74 -13.50
C ASP A 333 10.70 15.30 -14.70
N TYR A 334 11.26 14.47 -15.58
CA TYR A 334 10.53 13.91 -16.72
C TYR A 334 9.41 12.96 -16.26
N VAL A 335 9.71 12.06 -15.32
CA VAL A 335 8.76 11.08 -14.80
C VAL A 335 7.65 11.76 -14.01
N LEU A 336 7.99 12.78 -13.21
CA LEU A 336 7.03 13.61 -12.47
C LEU A 336 5.99 14.24 -13.39
N GLU A 337 6.43 14.94 -14.44
CA GLU A 337 5.52 15.57 -15.41
C GLU A 337 4.61 14.55 -16.10
N ARG A 338 5.16 13.35 -16.36
CA ARG A 338 4.41 12.25 -16.94
C ARG A 338 3.32 11.74 -15.98
N ILE A 339 3.65 11.48 -14.72
CA ILE A 339 2.68 11.08 -13.68
C ILE A 339 1.58 12.13 -13.54
N LEU A 340 1.95 13.42 -13.42
CA LEU A 340 0.98 14.51 -13.28
C LEU A 340 0.05 14.60 -14.49
N SER A 341 0.56 14.39 -15.71
CA SER A 341 -0.25 14.37 -16.92
C SER A 341 -1.17 13.15 -16.99
N GLU A 342 -0.69 11.98 -16.60
CA GLU A 342 -1.48 10.74 -16.63
C GLU A 342 -2.58 10.76 -15.57
N ALA A 343 -2.33 11.41 -14.42
CA ALA A 343 -3.30 11.67 -13.37
C ALA A 343 -4.38 12.70 -13.77
N LYS A 344 -4.24 13.44 -14.89
CA LYS A 344 -5.24 14.40 -15.39
C LYS A 344 -6.48 13.78 -16.03
N ALA A 345 -6.59 12.46 -16.07
CA ALA A 345 -7.63 11.75 -16.80
C ALA A 345 -9.07 12.18 -16.41
N ASP A 346 -9.74 12.84 -17.35
CA ASP A 346 -11.20 12.93 -17.56
C ASP A 346 -12.10 13.27 -16.34
N GLY A 347 -11.62 14.09 -15.40
CA GLY A 347 -12.44 14.53 -14.26
C GLY A 347 -12.78 13.42 -13.27
N ARG A 348 -12.02 12.32 -13.29
CA ARG A 348 -12.09 11.25 -12.29
C ARG A 348 -11.59 11.75 -10.94
N LYS A 349 -12.11 11.13 -9.88
CA LYS A 349 -11.65 11.31 -8.51
C LYS A 349 -10.41 10.47 -8.26
N LEU A 350 -9.55 10.94 -7.37
CA LEU A 350 -8.26 10.31 -7.09
C LEU A 350 -8.24 9.72 -5.68
N HIS A 351 -7.86 8.44 -5.57
CA HIS A 351 -7.31 7.86 -4.35
C HIS A 351 -5.79 7.77 -4.48
N ILE A 352 -5.07 8.08 -3.41
CA ILE A 352 -3.61 7.90 -3.35
C ILE A 352 -3.32 6.87 -2.27
N SER A 353 -2.74 5.74 -2.67
CA SER A 353 -2.20 4.72 -1.78
C SER A 353 -0.70 4.96 -1.63
N PHE A 354 -0.21 5.27 -0.44
CA PHE A 354 1.21 5.58 -0.21
C PHE A 354 1.85 4.56 0.72
N ASP A 355 2.55 3.59 0.14
CA ASP A 355 3.48 2.75 0.90
C ASP A 355 4.74 3.54 1.22
N VAL A 356 5.12 3.58 2.50
CA VAL A 356 6.34 4.29 2.89
C VAL A 356 7.62 3.62 2.39
N ASP A 357 7.56 2.36 2.00
CA ASP A 357 8.68 1.63 1.41
C ASP A 357 9.03 2.11 -0.01
N VAL A 358 8.18 2.93 -0.65
CA VAL A 358 8.53 3.63 -1.89
C VAL A 358 9.76 4.53 -1.71
N LEU A 359 9.95 5.04 -0.49
CA LEU A 359 11.10 5.87 -0.13
C LEU A 359 12.35 5.00 0.09
N ASP A 360 13.51 5.55 -0.23
CA ASP A 360 14.76 4.84 0.01
C ASP A 360 14.94 4.54 1.52
N PRO A 361 15.46 3.35 1.89
CA PRO A 361 15.70 2.97 3.29
C PRO A 361 16.63 3.91 4.07
N SER A 362 17.42 4.74 3.37
CA SER A 362 18.17 5.85 3.98
C SER A 362 17.26 6.90 4.64
N TYR A 363 15.99 6.97 4.25
CA TYR A 363 14.97 7.87 4.77
C TYR A 363 13.79 7.15 5.42
N ILE A 364 13.52 5.88 5.10
CA ILE A 364 12.49 5.07 5.78
C ILE A 364 13.10 3.71 6.15
N ALA A 365 13.70 3.62 7.33
CA ALA A 365 14.18 2.34 7.85
C ALA A 365 13.04 1.50 8.46
N GLY A 366 11.97 2.17 8.90
CA GLY A 366 10.86 1.58 9.65
C GLY A 366 9.73 1.06 8.77
N THR A 367 10.00 0.05 7.95
CA THR A 367 9.01 -0.67 7.12
C THR A 367 9.33 -2.17 7.06
N GLY A 368 8.34 -3.02 6.81
CA GLY A 368 8.51 -4.48 6.76
C GLY A 368 9.39 -4.96 5.60
N THR A 369 9.26 -4.34 4.43
CA THR A 369 9.88 -4.78 3.17
C THR A 369 10.74 -3.69 2.51
N PRO A 370 11.80 -3.18 3.18
CA PRO A 370 12.59 -2.08 2.62
C PRO A 370 13.35 -2.49 1.34
N VAL A 371 13.29 -1.66 0.30
CA VAL A 371 14.04 -1.89 -0.96
C VAL A 371 14.96 -0.71 -1.27
N SER A 372 16.25 -0.94 -1.53
CA SER A 372 17.19 0.15 -1.83
C SER A 372 16.95 0.83 -3.19
N GLY A 373 17.41 2.07 -3.34
CA GLY A 373 17.32 2.85 -4.59
C GLY A 373 15.96 3.52 -4.81
N GLY A 374 15.27 3.87 -3.73
CA GLY A 374 13.92 4.45 -3.76
C GLY A 374 13.87 5.95 -3.96
N LEU A 375 12.66 6.51 -3.89
CA LEU A 375 12.47 7.95 -3.94
C LEU A 375 13.06 8.62 -2.69
N THR A 376 13.55 9.82 -2.87
CA THR A 376 13.93 10.70 -1.76
C THR A 376 12.70 11.50 -1.29
N PRO A 377 12.67 11.95 -0.02
CA PRO A 377 11.64 12.88 0.45
C PRO A 377 11.55 14.17 -0.37
N ARG A 378 12.65 14.59 -1.02
CA ARG A 378 12.68 15.76 -1.91
C ARG A 378 11.92 15.53 -3.22
N GLU A 379 11.68 14.28 -3.59
CA GLU A 379 10.93 13.89 -4.79
C GLU A 379 9.47 13.59 -4.42
N ALA A 380 9.26 12.82 -3.35
CA ALA A 380 7.93 12.38 -2.90
C ALA A 380 7.05 13.53 -2.35
N ILE A 381 7.59 14.44 -1.55
CA ILE A 381 6.80 15.53 -0.95
C ILE A 381 6.21 16.45 -2.05
N PRO A 382 6.99 16.95 -3.03
CA PRO A 382 6.42 17.77 -4.09
C PRO A 382 5.39 17.06 -4.95
N ILE A 383 5.61 15.79 -5.34
CA ILE A 383 4.66 15.09 -6.21
C ILE A 383 3.31 14.88 -5.51
N ILE A 384 3.30 14.47 -4.24
CA ILE A 384 2.06 14.30 -3.46
C ILE A 384 1.32 15.64 -3.33
N ARG A 385 2.02 16.72 -2.99
CA ARG A 385 1.42 18.05 -2.91
C ARG A 385 0.82 18.48 -4.25
N LYS A 386 1.54 18.31 -5.36
CA LYS A 386 1.08 18.67 -6.71
C LYS A 386 -0.15 17.85 -7.12
N LEU A 387 -0.13 16.54 -6.90
CA LEU A 387 -1.28 15.66 -7.19
C LEU A 387 -2.52 16.08 -6.42
N CYS A 388 -2.39 16.30 -5.10
CA CYS A 388 -3.52 16.72 -4.26
C CYS A 388 -3.99 18.16 -4.55
N ALA A 389 -3.14 19.03 -5.11
CA ALA A 389 -3.52 20.36 -5.60
C ALA A 389 -4.22 20.32 -6.96
N GLN A 390 -3.84 19.36 -7.81
CA GLN A 390 -4.32 19.25 -9.17
C GLN A 390 -5.66 18.51 -9.27
N GLN A 391 -5.87 17.47 -8.46
CA GLN A 391 -7.03 16.58 -8.55
C GLN A 391 -7.96 16.66 -7.35
N GLU A 392 -9.21 16.27 -7.57
CA GLU A 392 -10.14 16.00 -6.47
C GLU A 392 -9.76 14.68 -5.80
N VAL A 393 -8.99 14.77 -4.72
CA VAL A 393 -8.64 13.63 -3.87
C VAL A 393 -9.84 13.28 -3.01
N VAL A 394 -10.29 12.03 -3.10
CA VAL A 394 -11.44 11.50 -2.33
C VAL A 394 -11.06 10.38 -1.37
N GLY A 395 -9.79 10.00 -1.36
CA GLY A 395 -9.19 9.11 -0.38
C GLY A 395 -7.67 9.23 -0.40
N PHE A 396 -7.07 9.00 0.75
CA PHE A 396 -5.63 8.93 0.89
C PHE A 396 -5.32 7.89 1.96
N ASP A 397 -4.37 7.01 1.71
CA ASP A 397 -3.82 6.16 2.75
C ASP A 397 -2.29 6.20 2.79
N ILE A 398 -1.74 5.95 3.98
CA ILE A 398 -0.32 5.81 4.21
C ILE A 398 -0.07 4.61 5.12
N VAL A 399 0.67 3.62 4.61
CA VAL A 399 0.77 2.28 5.21
C VAL A 399 2.23 1.86 5.44
N GLU A 400 2.44 0.68 6.02
CA GLU A 400 3.74 0.04 6.30
C GLU A 400 4.66 0.82 7.25
N ILE A 401 4.10 1.72 8.05
CA ILE A 401 4.84 2.48 9.06
C ILE A 401 5.10 1.59 10.28
N ALA A 402 6.32 1.04 10.38
CA ALA A 402 6.76 0.20 11.49
C ALA A 402 7.72 0.97 12.42
N PRO A 403 7.21 1.77 13.38
CA PRO A 403 8.03 2.63 14.24
C PRO A 403 8.99 1.86 15.15
N GLU A 404 8.69 0.59 15.47
CA GLU A 404 9.49 -0.22 16.41
C GLU A 404 10.87 -0.59 15.87
N ILE A 405 11.01 -0.64 14.55
CA ILE A 405 12.27 -1.00 13.88
C ILE A 405 13.02 0.23 13.34
N ASP A 406 12.52 1.44 13.63
CA ASP A 406 13.24 2.71 13.42
C ASP A 406 13.66 3.35 14.76
N PRO A 407 14.95 3.25 15.14
CA PRO A 407 15.43 3.84 16.38
C PRO A 407 15.61 5.37 16.33
N THR A 408 15.37 6.01 15.17
CA THR A 408 15.77 7.40 14.88
C THR A 408 14.62 8.35 14.62
N TYR A 409 13.35 7.92 14.77
CA TYR A 409 12.11 8.68 14.46
C TYR A 409 11.93 9.13 13.00
N VAL A 410 12.91 8.91 12.13
CA VAL A 410 12.98 9.41 10.75
C VAL A 410 11.81 8.90 9.89
N THR A 411 11.40 7.66 10.10
CA THR A 411 10.24 7.02 9.46
C THR A 411 8.96 7.83 9.71
N ASN A 412 8.68 8.11 10.99
CA ASN A 412 7.50 8.87 11.39
C ASN A 412 7.58 10.32 10.90
N LEU A 413 8.78 10.92 10.90
CA LEU A 413 9.00 12.28 10.40
C LEU A 413 8.65 12.40 8.92
N HIS A 414 9.15 11.48 8.09
CA HIS A 414 8.90 11.51 6.65
C HIS A 414 7.47 11.12 6.31
N SER A 415 6.89 10.13 7.01
CA SER A 415 5.47 9.79 6.89
C SER A 415 4.57 10.99 7.19
N ALA A 416 4.84 11.74 8.27
CA ALA A 416 4.10 12.95 8.60
C ALA A 416 4.26 14.04 7.54
N ALA A 417 5.43 14.15 6.92
CA ALA A 417 5.67 15.11 5.83
C ALA A 417 4.86 14.78 4.57
N ILE A 418 4.64 13.50 4.27
CA ILE A 418 3.78 13.06 3.16
C ILE A 418 2.30 13.39 3.43
N VAL A 419 1.79 13.05 4.63
CA VAL A 419 0.42 13.42 5.04
C VAL A 419 0.23 14.95 4.96
N GLN A 420 1.19 15.70 5.49
CA GLN A 420 1.20 17.16 5.41
C GLN A 420 1.20 17.65 3.96
N ALA A 421 1.97 17.03 3.07
CA ALA A 421 2.04 17.41 1.66
C ALA A 421 0.68 17.28 0.97
N CYS A 422 -0.06 16.19 1.21
CA CYS A 422 -1.38 16.03 0.61
C CYS A 422 -2.39 17.02 1.20
N LEU A 423 -2.40 17.22 2.52
CA LEU A 423 -3.25 18.25 3.16
C LEU A 423 -3.00 19.66 2.60
N ILE A 424 -1.74 20.03 2.37
CA ILE A 424 -1.38 21.29 1.72
C ILE A 424 -1.92 21.32 0.29
N GLY A 425 -1.76 20.24 -0.48
CA GLY A 425 -2.30 20.16 -1.84
C GLY A 425 -3.81 20.35 -1.89
N ILE A 426 -4.56 19.66 -1.04
CA ILE A 426 -6.02 19.84 -0.91
C ILE A 426 -6.36 21.30 -0.55
N SER A 427 -5.61 21.90 0.37
CA SER A 427 -5.77 23.31 0.75
C SER A 427 -5.49 24.26 -0.43
N MET A 428 -4.43 24.01 -1.21
CA MET A 428 -4.10 24.78 -2.43
C MET A 428 -5.25 24.70 -3.43
N ARG A 429 -5.81 23.51 -3.66
CA ARG A 429 -6.96 23.33 -4.55
C ARG A 429 -8.18 24.10 -4.06
N LYS A 430 -8.48 24.04 -2.76
CA LYS A 430 -9.60 24.79 -2.13
C LYS A 430 -9.44 26.30 -2.28
N LEU A 431 -8.21 26.79 -2.18
CA LEU A 431 -7.86 28.21 -2.36
C LEU A 431 -7.71 28.64 -3.83
N GLY A 432 -7.77 27.70 -4.79
CA GLY A 432 -7.60 27.98 -6.22
C GLY A 432 -6.16 28.29 -6.64
N HIS A 433 -5.16 27.79 -5.90
CA HIS A 433 -3.76 27.88 -6.27
C HIS A 433 -3.38 26.85 -7.35
N ASP A 434 -2.40 27.22 -8.17
CA ASP A 434 -1.79 26.31 -9.14
C ASP A 434 -1.01 25.18 -8.43
N PRO A 435 -0.92 23.95 -8.98
CA PRO A 435 -0.13 22.87 -8.40
C PRO A 435 1.35 23.22 -8.15
N ASP A 436 1.93 24.13 -8.93
CA ASP A 436 3.30 24.61 -8.76
C ASP A 436 3.43 25.81 -7.81
N TYR A 437 2.34 26.21 -7.15
CA TYR A 437 2.35 27.38 -6.27
C TYR A 437 3.38 27.23 -5.14
N LEU A 438 4.26 28.22 -5.08
CA LEU A 438 5.11 28.54 -3.95
C LEU A 438 4.79 29.97 -3.54
N ASN A 439 4.82 30.24 -2.24
CA ASN A 439 4.55 31.61 -1.81
C ASN A 439 5.72 32.51 -2.21
N PRO A 440 5.46 33.66 -2.86
CA PRO A 440 6.52 34.57 -3.31
C PRO A 440 7.47 35.05 -2.21
N VAL A 441 7.08 35.04 -0.93
CA VAL A 441 7.99 35.44 0.17
C VAL A 441 9.06 34.39 0.49
N THR A 442 8.89 33.18 -0.03
CA THR A 442 9.72 31.99 0.29
C THR A 442 10.78 31.75 -0.77
N ILE A 443 10.57 32.32 -1.95
CA ILE A 443 11.47 32.35 -3.09
C ILE A 443 11.95 33.79 -3.28
N ASP A 444 13.07 33.99 -3.95
CA ASP A 444 13.46 35.30 -4.47
C ASP A 444 13.64 36.47 -3.48
N HIS A 445 13.78 36.23 -2.17
CA HIS A 445 14.13 37.32 -1.22
C HIS A 445 15.58 37.82 -1.40
N ALA A 446 16.24 37.60 -2.53
CA ALA A 446 17.61 37.98 -2.87
C ALA A 446 17.81 39.53 -2.88
N GLN A 447 17.60 40.15 -1.72
CA GLN A 447 17.62 41.57 -1.47
C GLN A 447 19.04 42.11 -1.60
N ASP A 448 19.38 42.65 -2.77
CA ASP A 448 20.59 43.47 -2.92
C ASP A 448 20.38 44.92 -2.39
N ASN A 449 19.14 45.48 -2.42
CA ASN A 449 18.81 46.88 -2.04
C ASN A 449 17.46 47.10 -1.27
N TYR A 450 16.79 46.08 -0.72
CA TYR A 450 15.42 46.19 -0.15
C TYR A 450 15.20 47.30 0.89
N HIS A 451 16.22 47.63 1.67
CA HIS A 451 16.14 48.71 2.66
C HIS A 451 16.17 50.12 2.05
N GLU A 452 16.53 50.27 0.76
CA GLU A 452 16.44 51.54 0.03
C GLU A 452 15.00 51.80 -0.45
N GLU A 453 14.28 50.74 -0.81
CA GLU A 453 12.89 50.85 -1.31
C GLU A 453 11.85 50.78 -0.18
N ASN A 454 12.24 50.28 1.00
CA ASN A 454 11.39 50.17 2.19
C ASN A 454 12.09 50.77 3.43
N PRO A 455 12.26 52.11 3.51
CA PRO A 455 12.83 52.74 4.68
C PRO A 455 11.86 52.62 5.87
N LEU A 456 12.42 52.21 7.02
CA LEU A 456 11.71 52.03 8.30
C LEU A 456 10.97 53.27 8.79
#